data_AF-A0A7W0WTW6-F1
#
_entry.id   AF-A0A7W0WTW6-F1
#
_cell.length_a   1.000
_cell.length_b   1.000
_cell.length_c   1.000
_cell.angle_alpha   90.00
_cell.angle_beta   90.00
_cell.angle_gamma   90.00
#
_symmetry.space_group_name_H-M   'P 1'
#
loop_
_entity.id
_entity.type
_entity.pdbx_description
1 polymer ?
#
loop_
_entity_poly.entity_id
_entity_poly.type
_entity_poly.pdbx_seq_one_letter_code
_entity_poly.pdbx_strand_id
1 'polypeptide(L)'
;MAAITSVFAFTACTDAEDPDDTEVTDAELAAELASGKADGVSSAVITTPTRVRLFGAAARQLYVLMEGADATATTGGGFRLLRGPRTACVSNGLATYCELAGTTDDDPVAGFDAGFHGNRTTSAAAYVLELLRIKAATGADDVSVPWFRCVRTNRVWCGVETARELVLDFTALPALGASFVYEGWAIKNGATTTDRFVATTHLRQLVPSSLADATAYVLTIEPRYGDVPAASDTHILAGALVQGAGALTTAHPAAFGTDFSAAAARYVLATPSSAATNDNNLGIWFVDPAGTEALMIPTLPTGWIYEGWVVNGSSVISTGRFRSGVGADSDGAGPTAGPLPGPMRPGQDFINPPMSLIGLRVAITVEPEPDDAAAPFAIRPLTDATVEAVAAPATQTLANTSSVRPSGAITLH
;
A
#
# COMPACT_ATOMS: atom_id res chain seq x y z
N MET A 1 12.53 -42.65 -20.31
CA MET A 1 13.21 -43.03 -19.06
C MET A 1 13.43 -41.73 -18.28
N ALA A 2 12.90 -41.49 -17.09
CA ALA A 2 12.17 -42.32 -16.15
C ALA A 2 10.95 -41.53 -15.63
N ALA A 3 9.81 -42.21 -15.56
CA ALA A 3 8.60 -41.72 -14.91
C ALA A 3 8.72 -41.98 -13.40
N ILE A 4 8.51 -40.96 -12.57
CA ILE A 4 8.42 -41.14 -11.12
C ILE A 4 6.95 -41.43 -10.80
N THR A 5 6.66 -42.71 -10.64
CA THR A 5 5.46 -43.23 -9.98
C THR A 5 5.73 -43.31 -8.48
N SER A 6 4.99 -42.54 -7.67
CA SER A 6 4.92 -42.73 -6.21
C SER A 6 3.51 -43.22 -5.84
N VAL A 7 3.47 -44.46 -5.36
CA VAL A 7 2.32 -45.19 -4.84
C VAL A 7 2.11 -44.80 -3.39
N PHE A 8 0.88 -44.44 -2.99
CA PHE A 8 0.49 -44.35 -1.58
C PHE A 8 -0.57 -45.41 -1.26
N ALA A 9 -0.29 -46.25 -0.27
CA ALA A 9 -1.21 -47.24 0.30
C ALA A 9 -2.10 -46.60 1.37
N PHE A 10 -3.38 -46.98 1.43
CA PHE A 10 -4.32 -46.54 2.46
C PHE A 10 -4.94 -47.74 3.19
N THR A 11 -4.89 -47.69 4.52
CA THR A 11 -5.72 -48.51 5.43
C THR A 11 -6.76 -47.57 6.06
N ALA A 12 -7.99 -48.05 6.22
CA ALA A 12 -9.16 -47.25 6.62
C ALA A 12 -9.50 -47.42 8.12
N CYS A 13 -10.08 -46.38 8.72
CA CYS A 13 -10.88 -46.44 9.96
C CYS A 13 -12.18 -45.63 9.79
N THR A 14 -13.20 -46.04 10.55
CA THR A 14 -14.64 -45.78 10.40
C THR A 14 -15.21 -44.81 11.44
N ASP A 15 -16.18 -44.03 10.97
CA ASP A 15 -17.27 -43.25 11.60
C ASP A 15 -17.41 -43.21 13.15
N ALA A 16 -17.49 -41.98 13.69
CA ALA A 16 -18.25 -41.64 14.90
C ALA A 16 -18.80 -40.20 14.80
N GLU A 17 -20.06 -40.04 15.22
CA GLU A 17 -20.87 -38.84 15.13
C GLU A 17 -20.71 -37.89 16.35
N ASP A 18 -21.03 -36.61 16.11
CA ASP A 18 -21.75 -35.66 16.99
C ASP A 18 -20.94 -34.90 18.09
N PRO A 19 -21.52 -33.89 18.78
CA PRO A 19 -21.58 -32.47 18.40
C PRO A 19 -20.96 -31.56 19.48
N ASP A 20 -20.00 -30.72 19.12
CA ASP A 20 -19.71 -29.50 19.91
C ASP A 20 -19.04 -28.47 19.00
N ASP A 21 -19.82 -28.05 18.00
CA ASP A 21 -19.53 -26.91 17.11
C ASP A 21 -19.59 -25.62 17.96
N THR A 22 -18.51 -25.32 18.65
CA THR A 22 -18.29 -23.99 19.23
C THR A 22 -17.92 -23.04 18.09
N GLU A 23 -18.92 -22.52 17.37
CA GLU A 23 -18.72 -21.45 16.40
C GLU A 23 -17.86 -20.33 17.02
N VAL A 24 -16.80 -19.93 16.33
CA VAL A 24 -16.01 -18.77 16.77
C VAL A 24 -16.88 -17.53 16.65
N THR A 25 -17.01 -16.80 17.74
CA THR A 25 -17.79 -15.59 17.79
C THR A 25 -17.08 -14.45 17.05
N ASP A 26 -17.85 -13.48 16.53
CA ASP A 26 -17.28 -12.28 15.89
C ASP A 26 -16.33 -11.54 16.84
N ALA A 27 -16.63 -11.57 18.14
CA ALA A 27 -15.82 -10.95 19.19
C ALA A 27 -14.47 -11.66 19.39
N GLU A 28 -14.42 -12.99 19.30
CA GLU A 28 -13.17 -13.75 19.40
C GLU A 28 -12.28 -13.54 18.18
N LEU A 29 -12.86 -13.55 16.97
CA LEU A 29 -12.12 -13.26 15.74
C LEU A 29 -11.50 -11.85 15.76
N ALA A 30 -12.30 -10.85 16.19
CA ALA A 30 -11.84 -9.48 16.34
C ALA A 30 -10.78 -9.33 17.45
N ALA A 31 -10.92 -10.05 18.57
CA ALA A 31 -9.94 -10.03 19.65
C ALA A 31 -8.60 -10.66 19.26
N GLU A 32 -8.61 -11.76 18.51
CA GLU A 32 -7.37 -12.38 18.00
C GLU A 32 -6.66 -11.47 17.01
N LEU A 33 -7.40 -10.79 16.13
CA LEU A 33 -6.85 -9.78 15.22
C LEU A 33 -6.27 -8.57 16.00
N ALA A 34 -6.95 -8.14 17.07
CA ALA A 34 -6.50 -7.05 17.95
C ALA A 34 -5.32 -7.43 18.85
N SER A 35 -5.09 -8.72 19.10
CA SER A 35 -4.00 -9.23 19.95
C SER A 35 -2.61 -9.13 19.32
N GLY A 36 -2.51 -8.69 18.06
CA GLY A 36 -1.25 -8.52 17.34
C GLY A 36 -0.68 -9.81 16.72
N LYS A 37 -1.34 -10.95 16.87
CA LYS A 37 -0.93 -12.24 16.26
C LYS A 37 -1.12 -12.32 14.74
N ALA A 38 -1.80 -11.35 14.16
CA ALA A 38 -2.07 -11.23 12.72
C ALA A 38 -1.30 -10.05 12.11
N ASP A 39 -0.06 -9.83 12.53
CA ASP A 39 0.77 -8.68 12.13
C ASP A 39 1.04 -8.57 10.60
N GLY A 40 0.65 -9.58 9.83
CA GLY A 40 0.86 -9.60 8.38
C GLY A 40 2.27 -9.99 7.97
N VAL A 41 3.15 -10.30 8.94
CA VAL A 41 4.57 -10.59 8.72
C VAL A 41 4.85 -12.08 8.94
N SER A 42 4.04 -12.76 9.74
CA SER A 42 4.16 -14.19 10.01
C SER A 42 2.97 -14.99 9.44
N SER A 43 3.29 -15.99 8.60
CA SER A 43 2.32 -17.02 8.23
C SER A 43 2.39 -18.11 9.30
N ALA A 44 1.43 -18.12 10.20
CA ALA A 44 1.26 -19.23 11.14
C ALA A 44 0.07 -20.08 10.70
N VAL A 45 0.20 -21.38 10.90
CA VAL A 45 -0.90 -22.34 10.80
C VAL A 45 -0.95 -23.02 12.15
N ILE A 46 -1.94 -22.67 12.98
CA ILE A 46 -2.15 -23.37 14.25
C ILE A 46 -3.22 -24.41 14.00
N THR A 47 -2.80 -25.66 14.02
CA THR A 47 -3.68 -26.81 13.90
C THR A 47 -4.02 -27.31 15.31
N THR A 48 -5.30 -27.30 15.65
CA THR A 48 -5.84 -28.25 16.62
C THR A 48 -6.45 -29.42 15.85
N PRO A 49 -6.83 -30.53 16.50
CA PRO A 49 -7.51 -31.63 15.81
C PRO A 49 -8.81 -31.23 15.09
N THR A 50 -9.37 -30.06 15.42
CA THR A 50 -10.68 -29.60 14.92
C THR A 50 -10.63 -28.21 14.31
N ARG A 51 -9.48 -27.52 14.26
CA ARG A 51 -9.40 -26.14 13.75
C ARG A 51 -8.07 -25.90 13.06
N VAL A 52 -8.13 -25.18 11.94
CA VAL A 52 -6.97 -24.59 11.32
C VAL A 52 -7.09 -23.07 11.36
N ARG A 53 -6.16 -22.46 12.09
CA ARG A 53 -6.06 -21.00 12.18
C ARG A 53 -4.97 -20.52 11.25
N LEU A 54 -5.34 -19.67 10.32
CA LEU A 54 -4.46 -19.03 9.38
C LEU A 54 -4.20 -17.59 9.83
N PHE A 55 -2.96 -17.17 9.68
CA PHE A 55 -2.50 -15.80 9.93
C PHE A 55 -1.75 -15.25 8.71
N GLY A 56 -1.61 -13.93 8.64
CA GLY A 56 -0.76 -13.27 7.65
C GLY A 56 -1.19 -13.52 6.20
N ALA A 57 -0.22 -13.78 5.32
CA ALA A 57 -0.45 -13.94 3.89
C ALA A 57 -1.43 -15.08 3.55
N ALA A 58 -1.33 -16.22 4.24
CA ALA A 58 -2.22 -17.37 4.02
C ALA A 58 -3.68 -17.04 4.37
N ALA A 59 -3.90 -16.31 5.47
CA ALA A 59 -5.24 -15.86 5.86
C ALA A 59 -5.79 -14.82 4.88
N ARG A 60 -4.97 -13.86 4.45
CA ARG A 60 -5.35 -12.85 3.44
C ARG A 60 -5.82 -13.50 2.14
N GLN A 61 -5.07 -14.49 1.67
CA GLN A 61 -5.42 -15.21 0.45
C GLN A 61 -6.77 -15.93 0.57
N LEU A 62 -7.03 -16.60 1.70
CA LEU A 62 -8.32 -17.24 1.95
C LEU A 62 -9.47 -16.22 2.06
N TYR A 63 -9.22 -15.07 2.69
CA TYR A 63 -10.20 -14.00 2.81
C TYR A 63 -10.63 -13.44 1.44
N VAL A 64 -9.67 -13.17 0.55
CA VAL A 64 -9.96 -12.70 -0.82
C VAL A 64 -10.77 -13.73 -1.60
N LEU A 65 -10.49 -15.02 -1.42
CA LEU A 65 -11.30 -16.09 -2.02
C LEU A 65 -12.74 -16.09 -1.50
N MET A 66 -12.94 -15.92 -0.19
CA MET A 66 -14.28 -15.83 0.41
C MET A 66 -15.04 -14.59 -0.05
N GLU A 67 -14.36 -13.47 -0.24
CA GLU A 67 -14.96 -12.22 -0.70
C GLU A 67 -15.57 -12.38 -2.10
N GLY A 68 -14.94 -13.19 -2.96
CA GLY A 68 -15.43 -13.46 -4.31
C GLY A 68 -16.50 -14.55 -4.41
N ALA A 69 -16.99 -15.10 -3.29
CA ALA A 69 -17.75 -16.37 -3.24
C ALA A 69 -19.12 -16.30 -2.51
N ASP A 70 -19.85 -15.18 -2.57
CA ASP A 70 -21.16 -15.00 -1.91
C ASP A 70 -21.16 -15.30 -0.39
N ALA A 71 -20.01 -15.16 0.28
CA ALA A 71 -19.94 -15.25 1.73
C ALA A 71 -20.79 -14.13 2.38
N THR A 72 -21.43 -14.43 3.51
CA THR A 72 -22.18 -13.42 4.27
C THR A 72 -21.18 -12.42 4.84
N ALA A 73 -21.23 -11.19 4.34
CA ALA A 73 -20.36 -10.11 4.78
C ALA A 73 -21.05 -9.25 5.83
N THR A 74 -20.36 -9.02 6.95
CA THR A 74 -20.76 -8.01 7.96
C THR A 74 -19.59 -7.06 8.20
N THR A 75 -19.92 -5.78 8.46
CA THR A 75 -18.91 -4.73 8.67
C THR A 75 -19.20 -4.04 10.00
N GLY A 76 -18.17 -3.84 10.82
CA GLY A 76 -18.31 -3.18 12.12
C GLY A 76 -16.97 -2.99 12.84
N GLY A 77 -16.80 -1.86 13.53
CA GLY A 77 -15.61 -1.61 14.36
C GLY A 77 -14.28 -1.51 13.61
N GLY A 78 -14.28 -1.18 12.31
CA GLY A 78 -13.07 -1.15 11.47
C GLY A 78 -12.66 -2.51 10.89
N PHE A 79 -13.50 -3.53 11.09
CA PHE A 79 -13.30 -4.88 10.57
C PHE A 79 -14.38 -5.23 9.55
N ARG A 80 -14.00 -6.06 8.58
CA ARG A 80 -14.93 -6.72 7.68
C ARG A 80 -14.81 -8.22 7.88
N LEU A 81 -15.93 -8.83 8.23
CA LEU A 81 -16.04 -10.25 8.50
C LEU A 81 -16.73 -10.94 7.32
N LEU A 82 -16.17 -12.07 6.90
CA LEU A 82 -16.76 -12.97 5.93
C LEU A 82 -17.05 -14.30 6.62
N ARG A 83 -18.33 -14.68 6.70
CA ARG A 83 -18.76 -15.98 7.22
C ARG A 83 -19.21 -16.89 6.07
N GLY A 84 -18.57 -18.05 6.03
CA GLY A 84 -19.03 -19.23 5.31
C GLY A 84 -19.38 -20.35 6.30
N PRO A 85 -19.92 -21.48 5.84
CA PRO A 85 -20.48 -22.53 6.70
C PRO A 85 -19.51 -23.17 7.71
N ARG A 86 -18.20 -23.15 7.43
CA ARG A 86 -17.13 -23.66 8.32
C ARG A 86 -15.87 -22.80 8.26
N THR A 87 -16.02 -21.57 7.82
CA THR A 87 -14.91 -20.65 7.64
C THR A 87 -15.35 -19.27 8.07
N ALA A 88 -14.60 -18.69 8.98
CA ALA A 88 -14.78 -17.31 9.37
C ALA A 88 -13.47 -16.58 9.14
N CYS A 89 -13.53 -15.51 8.37
CA CYS A 89 -12.38 -14.70 8.03
C CYS A 89 -12.67 -13.26 8.43
N VAL A 90 -11.80 -12.66 9.24
CA VAL A 90 -11.85 -11.23 9.58
C VAL A 90 -10.62 -10.54 9.01
N SER A 91 -10.84 -9.39 8.42
CA SER A 91 -9.77 -8.52 7.94
C SER A 91 -10.03 -7.07 8.35
N ASN A 92 -8.94 -6.35 8.59
CA ASN A 92 -8.92 -4.89 8.67
C ASN A 92 -8.15 -4.24 7.50
N GLY A 93 -7.98 -4.98 6.40
CA GLY A 93 -7.22 -4.55 5.22
C GLY A 93 -5.70 -4.67 5.32
N LEU A 94 -5.14 -4.87 6.52
CA LEU A 94 -3.70 -5.10 6.74
C LEU A 94 -3.40 -6.47 7.32
N ALA A 95 -4.19 -6.85 8.31
CA ALA A 95 -4.13 -8.09 9.02
C ALA A 95 -5.34 -8.90 8.61
N THR A 96 -5.13 -10.18 8.35
CA THR A 96 -6.23 -11.11 8.15
C THR A 96 -6.02 -12.30 9.06
N TYR A 97 -7.12 -12.72 9.66
CA TYR A 97 -7.23 -13.95 10.41
C TYR A 97 -8.35 -14.75 9.79
N CYS A 98 -8.08 -16.02 9.54
CA CYS A 98 -9.10 -16.96 9.08
C CYS A 98 -9.05 -18.20 9.93
N GLU A 99 -10.22 -18.67 10.35
CA GLU A 99 -10.36 -19.96 10.99
C GLU A 99 -11.21 -20.87 10.13
N LEU A 100 -10.69 -22.09 9.95
CA LEU A 100 -11.36 -23.21 9.30
C LEU A 100 -11.72 -24.22 10.39
N ALA A 101 -12.99 -24.57 10.52
CA ALA A 101 -13.39 -25.67 11.39
C ALA A 101 -13.13 -27.01 10.66
N GLY A 102 -12.28 -27.84 11.25
CA GLY A 102 -12.04 -29.22 10.86
C GLY A 102 -13.05 -30.17 11.52
N THR A 103 -13.32 -31.30 10.87
CA THR A 103 -14.02 -32.42 11.52
C THR A 103 -12.99 -33.29 12.24
N THR A 104 -13.32 -33.78 13.43
CA THR A 104 -12.43 -34.55 14.31
C THR A 104 -11.70 -35.73 13.63
N ASP A 105 -10.44 -35.86 14.05
CA ASP A 105 -9.56 -37.05 14.15
C ASP A 105 -8.60 -37.47 13.00
N ASP A 106 -7.35 -37.65 13.43
CA ASP A 106 -6.23 -38.49 12.98
C ASP A 106 -5.12 -38.01 11.98
N ASP A 107 -4.00 -37.61 12.62
CA ASP A 107 -2.57 -37.93 12.38
C ASP A 107 -1.63 -36.89 11.68
N PRO A 108 -0.44 -36.55 12.24
CA PRO A 108 0.44 -35.49 11.75
C PRO A 108 1.82 -35.98 11.24
N VAL A 109 2.17 -35.86 9.94
CA VAL A 109 3.57 -36.02 9.50
C VAL A 109 3.97 -35.19 8.25
N ALA A 110 5.03 -34.38 8.45
CA ALA A 110 6.11 -33.92 7.56
C ALA A 110 5.86 -32.88 6.44
N GLY A 111 6.51 -31.72 6.60
CA GLY A 111 7.04 -30.86 5.52
C GLY A 111 5.99 -30.03 4.79
N PHE A 112 6.21 -28.71 4.69
CA PHE A 112 5.22 -27.73 4.26
C PHE A 112 4.76 -27.92 2.80
N ASP A 113 3.72 -28.71 2.61
CA ASP A 113 2.64 -28.51 1.66
C ASP A 113 1.43 -28.10 2.50
N ALA A 114 0.89 -26.89 2.31
CA ALA A 114 -0.36 -26.50 2.96
C ALA A 114 -1.54 -27.18 2.22
N GLY A 115 -1.60 -28.50 2.32
CA GLY A 115 -2.67 -29.33 1.77
C GLY A 115 -3.78 -29.52 2.80
N PHE A 116 -5.02 -29.20 2.44
CA PHE A 116 -6.20 -29.61 3.20
C PHE A 116 -6.81 -30.84 2.55
N HIS A 117 -7.07 -31.88 3.34
CA HIS A 117 -7.60 -33.16 2.88
C HIS A 117 -8.96 -33.45 3.50
N GLY A 118 -9.83 -34.14 2.78
CA GLY A 118 -10.91 -34.87 3.43
C GLY A 118 -11.89 -35.56 2.48
N ASN A 119 -12.86 -36.24 3.07
CA ASN A 119 -13.80 -37.10 2.36
C ASN A 119 -14.80 -36.27 1.53
N ARG A 120 -15.47 -36.95 0.59
CA ARG A 120 -16.27 -36.41 -0.53
C ARG A 120 -17.39 -35.45 -0.16
N THR A 121 -17.77 -35.35 1.12
CA THR A 121 -19.00 -34.68 1.54
C THR A 121 -18.85 -33.68 2.69
N THR A 122 -17.67 -33.57 3.35
CA THR A 122 -17.57 -32.83 4.63
C THR A 122 -16.26 -32.07 4.87
N SER A 123 -15.37 -31.99 3.89
CA SER A 123 -14.08 -31.29 4.06
C SER A 123 -14.10 -29.86 3.54
N ALA A 124 -13.28 -28.98 4.14
CA ALA A 124 -13.06 -27.62 3.64
C ALA A 124 -12.61 -27.63 2.16
N ALA A 125 -11.81 -28.63 1.77
CA ALA A 125 -11.38 -28.84 0.39
C ALA A 125 -12.54 -29.17 -0.56
N ALA A 126 -13.46 -30.06 -0.16
CA ALA A 126 -14.65 -30.38 -0.96
C ALA A 126 -15.60 -29.18 -1.13
N TYR A 127 -15.65 -28.30 -0.12
CA TYR A 127 -16.50 -27.12 -0.12
C TYR A 127 -15.93 -25.97 -0.96
N VAL A 128 -14.62 -25.74 -0.91
CA VAL A 128 -13.92 -24.81 -1.82
C VAL A 128 -14.10 -25.25 -3.27
N LEU A 129 -14.09 -26.56 -3.53
CA LEU A 129 -14.34 -27.12 -4.86
C LEU A 129 -15.79 -26.91 -5.32
N GLU A 130 -16.78 -26.87 -4.42
CA GLU A 130 -18.17 -26.49 -4.75
C GLU A 130 -18.33 -24.98 -4.99
N LEU A 131 -17.75 -24.12 -4.16
CA LEU A 131 -17.79 -22.67 -4.35
C LEU A 131 -17.16 -22.25 -5.69
N LEU A 132 -16.07 -22.89 -6.10
CA LEU A 132 -15.47 -22.64 -7.42
C LEU A 132 -16.30 -23.24 -8.58
N ARG A 133 -17.06 -24.32 -8.36
CA ARG A 133 -18.01 -24.89 -9.34
C ARG A 133 -19.24 -24.02 -9.57
N ILE A 134 -19.70 -23.26 -8.57
CA ILE A 134 -20.78 -22.26 -8.76
C ILE A 134 -20.37 -21.21 -9.82
N LYS A 135 -19.05 -20.96 -9.98
CA LYS A 135 -18.50 -20.07 -11.02
C LYS A 135 -18.18 -20.74 -12.35
N ALA A 136 -18.03 -22.08 -12.40
CA ALA A 136 -17.68 -22.84 -13.61
C ALA A 136 -18.67 -23.99 -13.85
N ALA A 137 -19.68 -23.72 -14.66
CA ALA A 137 -20.75 -24.65 -15.02
C ALA A 137 -20.28 -25.76 -15.99
N THR A 138 -19.51 -26.76 -15.52
CA THR A 138 -19.35 -28.09 -16.17
C THR A 138 -18.69 -29.02 -15.16
N GLY A 139 -19.20 -30.25 -14.96
CA GLY A 139 -18.75 -31.16 -13.89
C GLY A 139 -17.33 -31.69 -14.02
N ALA A 140 -16.33 -30.83 -13.80
CA ALA A 140 -14.92 -31.15 -13.83
C ALA A 140 -14.45 -31.75 -12.49
N ASP A 141 -13.67 -32.83 -12.55
CA ASP A 141 -13.01 -33.49 -11.42
C ASP A 141 -11.73 -32.75 -10.96
N ASP A 142 -11.48 -31.57 -11.51
CA ASP A 142 -10.32 -30.73 -11.26
C ASP A 142 -10.76 -29.27 -11.43
N VAL A 143 -10.47 -28.44 -10.43
CA VAL A 143 -10.69 -27.00 -10.49
C VAL A 143 -9.35 -26.33 -10.23
N SER A 144 -8.76 -25.78 -11.29
CA SER A 144 -7.50 -25.05 -11.23
C SER A 144 -7.79 -23.57 -11.50
N VAL A 145 -7.45 -22.72 -10.53
CA VAL A 145 -7.13 -21.31 -10.78
C VAL A 145 -5.60 -21.17 -10.80
N PRO A 146 -5.02 -20.13 -11.41
CA PRO A 146 -3.59 -20.10 -11.80
C PRO A 146 -2.55 -20.37 -10.69
N TRP A 147 -2.94 -20.39 -9.42
CA TRP A 147 -2.08 -20.60 -8.27
C TRP A 147 -2.70 -21.52 -7.22
N PHE A 148 -3.88 -22.10 -7.47
CA PHE A 148 -4.56 -22.96 -6.51
C PHE A 148 -5.37 -24.01 -7.26
N ARG A 149 -5.02 -25.28 -7.02
CA ARG A 149 -5.68 -26.43 -7.61
C ARG A 149 -6.44 -27.15 -6.54
N CYS A 150 -7.66 -27.51 -6.87
CA CYS A 150 -8.38 -28.54 -6.16
C CYS A 150 -8.70 -29.73 -7.08
N VAL A 151 -8.16 -30.92 -6.76
CA VAL A 151 -8.43 -32.16 -7.49
C VAL A 151 -9.40 -33.04 -6.71
N ARG A 152 -10.39 -33.58 -7.41
CA ARG A 152 -11.39 -34.51 -6.91
C ARG A 152 -11.06 -35.93 -7.37
N THR A 153 -10.75 -36.82 -6.41
CA THR A 153 -10.58 -38.27 -6.64
C THR A 153 -11.51 -39.08 -5.70
N ASN A 154 -10.99 -40.04 -4.93
CA ASN A 154 -11.71 -40.58 -3.75
C ASN A 154 -11.59 -39.64 -2.52
N ARG A 155 -10.65 -38.69 -2.56
CA ARG A 155 -10.50 -37.56 -1.62
C ARG A 155 -10.44 -36.26 -2.42
N VAL A 156 -10.70 -35.13 -1.75
CA VAL A 156 -10.45 -33.80 -2.34
C VAL A 156 -9.12 -33.26 -1.84
N TRP A 157 -8.27 -32.84 -2.78
CA TRP A 157 -6.95 -32.29 -2.55
C TRP A 157 -6.98 -30.85 -3.00
N CYS A 158 -6.74 -29.90 -2.10
CA CYS A 158 -6.57 -28.51 -2.46
C CYS A 158 -5.16 -28.05 -2.07
N GLY A 159 -4.45 -27.41 -2.98
CA GLY A 159 -3.08 -26.94 -2.77
C GLY A 159 -2.69 -25.87 -3.78
N VAL A 160 -1.64 -25.12 -3.48
CA VAL A 160 -1.10 -24.09 -4.37
C VAL A 160 -0.29 -24.79 -5.44
N GLU A 161 -0.77 -24.76 -6.70
CA GLU A 161 -0.25 -25.67 -7.72
C GLU A 161 1.16 -25.31 -8.20
N THR A 162 1.54 -24.04 -8.10
CA THR A 162 2.91 -23.53 -8.22
C THR A 162 2.94 -22.07 -7.75
N ALA A 163 3.75 -21.76 -6.74
CA ALA A 163 4.02 -20.39 -6.31
C ALA A 163 5.46 -20.00 -6.59
N ARG A 164 5.67 -18.72 -6.78
CA ARG A 164 6.99 -18.09 -6.86
C ARG A 164 7.21 -17.24 -5.62
N GLU A 165 8.47 -17.11 -5.21
CA GLU A 165 8.81 -16.18 -4.13
C GLU A 165 9.07 -14.81 -4.74
N LEU A 166 8.28 -13.81 -4.33
CA LEU A 166 8.55 -12.41 -4.55
C LEU A 166 9.37 -11.87 -3.38
N VAL A 167 10.50 -11.26 -3.69
CA VAL A 167 11.37 -10.54 -2.75
C VAL A 167 11.42 -9.07 -3.15
N LEU A 168 11.16 -8.19 -2.19
CA LEU A 168 11.25 -6.74 -2.35
C LEU A 168 12.19 -6.18 -1.30
N ASP A 169 13.15 -5.37 -1.76
CA ASP A 169 14.08 -4.63 -0.91
C ASP A 169 13.87 -3.15 -1.15
N PHE A 170 13.57 -2.39 -0.10
CA PHE A 170 13.30 -0.96 -0.19
C PHE A 170 14.32 -0.13 0.57
N THR A 171 14.61 1.05 0.02
CA THR A 171 15.40 2.10 0.66
C THR A 171 14.56 3.36 0.74
N ALA A 172 14.53 3.98 1.93
CA ALA A 172 13.81 5.23 2.18
C ALA A 172 12.32 5.22 1.76
N LEU A 173 11.65 4.06 1.82
CA LEU A 173 10.21 3.97 1.62
C LEU A 173 9.50 4.58 2.84
N PRO A 174 8.68 5.63 2.68
CA PRO A 174 8.12 6.34 3.81
C PRO A 174 7.03 5.54 4.52
N ALA A 175 6.92 5.74 5.83
CA ALA A 175 5.74 5.30 6.57
C ALA A 175 4.51 6.11 6.09
N LEU A 176 3.38 5.43 5.93
CA LEU A 176 2.11 6.05 5.56
C LEU A 176 1.26 6.31 6.80
N GLY A 177 0.28 7.22 6.66
CA GLY A 177 -0.78 7.42 7.65
C GLY A 177 -1.61 6.14 7.88
N ALA A 178 -2.37 6.10 8.97
CA ALA A 178 -3.13 4.92 9.35
C ALA A 178 -4.22 4.51 8.33
N SER A 179 -4.63 5.44 7.45
CA SER A 179 -5.67 5.25 6.43
C SER A 179 -5.14 4.79 5.07
N PHE A 180 -3.82 4.66 4.90
CA PHE A 180 -3.21 4.24 3.64
C PHE A 180 -2.22 3.08 3.82
N VAL A 181 -2.04 2.32 2.75
CA VAL A 181 -1.15 1.15 2.68
C VAL A 181 -0.45 1.13 1.33
N TYR A 182 0.65 0.39 1.21
CA TYR A 182 1.23 0.10 -0.08
C TYR A 182 0.55 -1.10 -0.73
N GLU A 183 0.38 -1.07 -2.04
CA GLU A 183 0.01 -2.25 -2.84
C GLU A 183 0.98 -2.44 -4.00
N GLY A 184 1.43 -3.69 -4.15
CA GLY A 184 2.27 -4.08 -5.28
C GLY A 184 1.45 -4.57 -6.47
N TRP A 185 1.88 -4.23 -7.68
CA TRP A 185 1.21 -4.63 -8.91
C TRP A 185 2.21 -5.18 -9.90
N ALA A 186 2.06 -6.47 -10.24
CA ALA A 186 2.79 -7.09 -11.33
C ALA A 186 2.03 -6.85 -12.65
N ILE A 187 2.75 -6.39 -13.68
CA ILE A 187 2.16 -6.04 -14.97
C ILE A 187 2.38 -7.15 -15.99
N LYS A 188 1.30 -7.86 -16.32
CA LYS A 188 1.24 -8.90 -17.37
C LYS A 188 -0.14 -8.88 -18.02
N ASN A 189 -0.25 -8.33 -19.24
CA ASN A 189 -1.52 -8.17 -19.95
C ASN A 189 -2.63 -7.51 -19.08
N GLY A 190 -2.23 -6.59 -18.21
CA GLY A 190 -3.04 -6.02 -17.13
C GLY A 190 -2.25 -5.95 -15.83
N ALA A 191 -2.79 -5.23 -14.84
CA ALA A 191 -2.23 -5.18 -13.50
C ALA A 191 -2.80 -6.32 -12.65
N THR A 192 -1.95 -7.03 -11.94
CA THR A 192 -2.34 -8.05 -10.96
C THR A 192 -1.70 -7.70 -9.62
N THR A 193 -2.51 -7.59 -8.57
CA THR A 193 -2.00 -7.33 -7.23
C THR A 193 -1.04 -8.43 -6.77
N THR A 194 0.03 -8.01 -6.11
CA THR A 194 0.96 -8.90 -5.43
C THR A 194 0.75 -8.91 -3.92
N ASP A 195 -0.30 -8.28 -3.39
CA ASP A 195 -0.61 -8.05 -1.97
C ASP A 195 -0.21 -6.65 -1.45
N ARG A 196 -0.82 -6.29 -0.31
CA ARG A 196 -0.70 -5.02 0.40
C ARG A 196 0.21 -5.13 1.61
N PHE A 197 0.88 -4.05 1.95
CA PHE A 197 1.77 -4.00 3.10
C PHE A 197 1.96 -2.58 3.64
N VAL A 198 2.40 -2.50 4.89
CA VAL A 198 2.92 -1.24 5.46
C VAL A 198 4.40 -1.10 5.15
N ALA A 199 4.92 0.13 5.20
CA ALA A 199 6.32 0.41 4.91
C ALA A 199 7.28 -0.57 5.62
N THR A 200 8.13 -1.23 4.83
CA THR A 200 9.16 -2.16 5.28
C THR A 200 10.42 -1.97 4.44
N THR A 201 11.56 -2.41 4.95
CA THR A 201 12.81 -2.46 4.19
C THR A 201 12.97 -3.75 3.40
N HIS A 202 12.29 -4.82 3.82
CA HIS A 202 12.34 -6.13 3.18
C HIS A 202 10.98 -6.83 3.25
N LEU A 203 10.55 -7.44 2.16
CA LEU A 203 9.34 -8.24 2.08
C LEU A 203 9.61 -9.52 1.29
N ARG A 204 9.13 -10.64 1.81
CA ARG A 204 9.11 -11.95 1.12
C ARG A 204 7.69 -12.48 1.14
N GLN A 205 7.19 -12.89 -0.02
CA GLN A 205 5.84 -13.45 -0.11
C GLN A 205 5.71 -14.41 -1.29
N LEU A 206 4.76 -15.32 -1.20
CA LEU A 206 4.42 -16.23 -2.28
C LEU A 206 3.41 -15.56 -3.22
N VAL A 207 3.72 -15.57 -4.51
CA VAL A 207 2.85 -15.05 -5.57
C VAL A 207 2.55 -16.12 -6.63
N PRO A 208 1.49 -15.96 -7.42
CA PRO A 208 1.17 -16.89 -8.51
C PRO A 208 2.33 -17.09 -9.49
N SER A 209 2.60 -18.32 -9.88
CA SER A 209 3.61 -18.62 -10.91
C SER A 209 3.29 -17.97 -12.27
N SER A 210 2.01 -17.65 -12.51
CA SER A 210 1.57 -16.89 -13.68
C SER A 210 2.22 -15.50 -13.78
N LEU A 211 2.73 -14.94 -12.68
CA LEU A 211 3.45 -13.68 -12.66
C LEU A 211 4.92 -13.81 -13.09
N ALA A 212 5.42 -15.02 -13.38
CA ALA A 212 6.79 -15.24 -13.85
C ALA A 212 7.16 -14.40 -15.08
N ASP A 213 6.18 -14.13 -15.95
CA ASP A 213 6.36 -13.34 -17.17
C ASP A 213 5.90 -11.88 -16.99
N ALA A 214 5.76 -11.40 -15.75
CA ALA A 214 5.50 -9.99 -15.51
C ALA A 214 6.63 -9.15 -16.11
N THR A 215 6.24 -8.09 -16.80
CA THR A 215 7.15 -7.21 -17.56
C THR A 215 7.53 -5.97 -16.79
N ALA A 216 6.73 -5.61 -15.78
CA ALA A 216 7.00 -4.50 -14.89
C ALA A 216 6.35 -4.75 -13.53
N TYR A 217 6.80 -3.96 -12.56
CA TYR A 217 6.20 -3.86 -11.24
C TYR A 217 5.93 -2.40 -10.92
N VAL A 218 4.78 -2.13 -10.32
CA VAL A 218 4.35 -0.81 -9.85
C VAL A 218 3.99 -0.92 -8.38
N LEU A 219 4.45 0.03 -7.58
CA LEU A 219 4.08 0.21 -6.18
C LEU A 219 3.20 1.45 -6.07
N THR A 220 2.05 1.30 -5.44
CA THR A 220 1.07 2.38 -5.26
C THR A 220 0.75 2.61 -3.79
N ILE A 221 0.21 3.79 -3.48
CA ILE A 221 -0.36 4.14 -2.18
C ILE A 221 -1.88 3.99 -2.29
N GLU A 222 -2.44 3.00 -1.60
CA GLU A 222 -3.86 2.65 -1.67
C GLU A 222 -4.61 3.01 -0.39
N PRO A 223 -5.89 3.41 -0.49
CA PRO A 223 -6.77 3.49 0.67
C PRO A 223 -6.76 2.15 1.42
N ARG A 224 -6.56 2.22 2.73
CA ARG A 224 -6.62 1.03 3.59
C ARG A 224 -8.01 0.40 3.63
N TYR A 225 -9.05 1.22 3.49
CA TYR A 225 -10.44 0.82 3.59
C TYR A 225 -11.23 1.34 2.37
N GLY A 226 -12.23 0.57 1.93
CA GLY A 226 -13.15 0.99 0.87
C GLY A 226 -12.56 1.03 -0.53
N ASP A 227 -11.52 0.23 -0.77
CA ASP A 227 -10.78 0.22 -2.03
C ASP A 227 -11.46 -0.61 -3.14
N VAL A 228 -11.02 -0.42 -4.38
CA VAL A 228 -11.47 -1.11 -5.59
C VAL A 228 -10.37 -2.07 -6.09
N PRO A 229 -10.72 -3.10 -6.90
CA PRO A 229 -9.72 -4.04 -7.45
C PRO A 229 -8.97 -3.43 -8.66
N ALA A 230 -8.36 -2.26 -8.47
CA ALA A 230 -7.54 -1.56 -9.44
C ALA A 230 -6.50 -0.70 -8.71
N ALA A 231 -5.35 -0.47 -9.34
CA ALA A 231 -4.35 0.45 -8.82
C ALA A 231 -4.91 1.88 -8.76
N SER A 232 -4.67 2.58 -7.65
CA SER A 232 -4.84 4.03 -7.55
C SER A 232 -3.90 4.76 -8.49
N ASP A 233 -4.18 6.05 -8.73
CA ASP A 233 -3.28 6.92 -9.50
C ASP A 233 -1.97 7.25 -8.74
N THR A 234 -1.88 6.96 -7.44
CA THR A 234 -0.76 7.37 -6.57
C THR A 234 0.41 6.38 -6.64
N HIS A 235 1.04 6.31 -7.82
CA HIS A 235 2.20 5.45 -8.06
C HIS A 235 3.49 6.07 -7.49
N ILE A 236 4.20 5.36 -6.60
CA ILE A 236 5.42 5.88 -5.95
C ILE A 236 6.72 5.31 -6.52
N LEU A 237 6.74 4.03 -6.87
CA LEU A 237 7.91 3.33 -7.43
C LEU A 237 7.47 2.42 -8.56
N ALA A 238 8.28 2.33 -9.60
CA ALA A 238 8.07 1.33 -10.64
C ALA A 238 9.39 0.89 -11.27
N GLY A 239 9.36 -0.25 -11.94
CA GLY A 239 10.52 -0.79 -12.65
C GLY A 239 10.15 -1.87 -13.66
N ALA A 240 10.90 -1.92 -14.76
CA ALA A 240 10.83 -3.03 -15.70
C ALA A 240 11.44 -4.29 -15.08
N LEU A 241 10.84 -5.44 -15.38
CA LEU A 241 11.33 -6.75 -14.97
C LEU A 241 12.05 -7.43 -16.14
N VAL A 242 13.27 -7.86 -15.88
CA VAL A 242 14.08 -8.66 -16.81
C VAL A 242 14.43 -9.95 -16.09
N GLN A 243 13.95 -11.08 -16.61
CA GLN A 243 14.14 -12.41 -15.99
C GLN A 243 13.69 -12.45 -14.51
N GLY A 244 12.57 -11.79 -14.20
CA GLY A 244 12.01 -11.75 -12.85
C GLY A 244 12.69 -10.77 -11.89
N ALA A 245 13.69 -10.00 -12.33
CA ALA A 245 14.37 -9.01 -11.48
C ALA A 245 14.29 -7.59 -12.05
N GLY A 246 14.30 -6.58 -11.18
CA GLY A 246 14.23 -5.18 -11.60
C GLY A 246 14.60 -4.19 -10.51
N ALA A 247 15.02 -2.99 -10.91
CA ALA A 247 15.20 -1.84 -10.02
C ALA A 247 13.92 -0.99 -10.02
N LEU A 248 13.43 -0.64 -8.84
CA LEU A 248 12.24 0.18 -8.63
C LEU A 248 12.67 1.61 -8.31
N THR A 249 12.19 2.58 -9.10
CA THR A 249 12.60 3.98 -8.97
C THR A 249 11.42 4.93 -9.15
N THR A 250 11.54 6.14 -8.60
CA THR A 250 10.60 7.24 -8.88
C THR A 250 10.69 7.70 -10.34
N ALA A 251 11.86 7.57 -10.96
CA ALA A 251 12.14 8.03 -12.32
C ALA A 251 11.46 7.19 -13.41
N HIS A 252 10.98 5.99 -13.06
CA HIS A 252 10.29 5.15 -14.02
C HIS A 252 8.99 5.82 -14.50
N PRO A 253 8.64 5.77 -15.80
CA PRO A 253 7.44 6.45 -16.33
C PRO A 253 6.11 5.98 -15.75
N ALA A 254 6.06 4.76 -15.21
CA ALA A 254 4.89 4.25 -14.49
C ALA A 254 4.84 4.68 -13.00
N ALA A 255 5.82 5.46 -12.53
CA ALA A 255 5.80 6.17 -11.26
C ALA A 255 5.74 7.69 -11.55
N PHE A 256 6.69 8.49 -11.06
CA PHE A 256 6.72 9.93 -11.33
C PHE A 256 7.26 10.29 -12.72
N GLY A 257 8.02 9.41 -13.36
CA GLY A 257 8.74 9.74 -14.60
C GLY A 257 9.88 10.76 -14.40
N THR A 258 10.28 11.02 -13.15
CA THR A 258 11.37 11.92 -12.80
C THR A 258 12.07 11.50 -11.50
N ASP A 259 13.35 11.84 -11.37
CA ASP A 259 14.10 11.75 -10.11
C ASP A 259 14.22 13.12 -9.41
N PHE A 260 13.54 14.14 -9.94
CA PHE A 260 13.56 15.52 -9.48
C PHE A 260 14.94 16.19 -9.46
N SER A 261 15.97 15.60 -10.09
CA SER A 261 17.33 16.15 -10.10
C SER A 261 17.44 17.51 -10.81
N ALA A 262 16.50 17.80 -11.72
CA ALA A 262 16.40 19.08 -12.42
C ALA A 262 15.52 20.11 -11.68
N ALA A 263 14.90 19.75 -10.55
CA ALA A 263 14.09 20.69 -9.78
C ALA A 263 14.98 21.81 -9.20
N ALA A 264 14.51 23.05 -9.29
CA ALA A 264 15.20 24.21 -8.75
C ALA A 264 14.17 25.24 -8.28
N ALA A 265 14.42 25.87 -7.14
CA ALA A 265 13.57 26.95 -6.66
C ALA A 265 14.39 28.06 -6.05
N ARG A 266 13.90 29.28 -6.26
CA ARG A 266 14.30 30.46 -5.52
C ARG A 266 13.06 31.14 -4.95
N TYR A 267 13.27 31.94 -3.91
CA TYR A 267 12.21 32.73 -3.31
C TYR A 267 12.73 34.11 -2.91
N VAL A 268 11.78 35.00 -2.65
CA VAL A 268 12.00 36.30 -2.00
C VAL A 268 11.19 36.36 -0.73
N LEU A 269 11.68 37.15 0.22
CA LEU A 269 10.90 37.59 1.38
C LEU A 269 10.16 38.87 1.00
N ALA A 270 8.83 38.80 0.97
CA ALA A 270 7.95 39.91 0.59
C ALA A 270 6.54 39.69 1.14
N THR A 271 5.83 40.78 1.41
CA THR A 271 4.44 40.83 1.92
C THR A 271 3.52 41.60 0.97
N PRO A 272 3.32 41.15 -0.27
CA PRO A 272 2.50 41.83 -1.27
C PRO A 272 1.04 42.05 -0.84
N SER A 273 0.52 41.27 0.13
CA SER A 273 -0.81 41.50 0.70
C SER A 273 -0.86 42.66 1.72
N SER A 274 0.28 43.32 1.99
CA SER A 274 0.46 44.43 2.92
C SER A 274 0.92 45.71 2.22
N ALA A 275 0.56 46.87 2.80
CA ALA A 275 1.06 48.18 2.38
C ALA A 275 2.28 48.63 3.22
N ALA A 276 2.65 47.88 4.26
CA ALA A 276 3.81 48.19 5.08
C ALA A 276 5.10 47.90 4.30
N THR A 277 6.18 48.59 4.67
CA THR A 277 7.48 48.50 3.97
C THR A 277 8.57 47.85 4.82
N ASN A 278 8.21 47.38 6.01
CA ASN A 278 9.13 46.85 7.02
C ASN A 278 8.73 45.44 7.50
N ASP A 279 7.87 44.75 6.76
CA ASP A 279 7.30 43.45 7.08
C ASP A 279 7.65 42.36 6.06
N ASN A 280 8.58 42.60 5.14
CA ASN A 280 8.98 41.63 4.10
C ASN A 280 9.33 40.24 4.66
N ASN A 281 9.88 40.16 5.87
CA ASN A 281 10.21 38.90 6.53
C ASN A 281 8.99 38.10 7.01
N LEU A 282 7.77 38.62 6.83
CA LEU A 282 6.51 37.95 7.15
C LEU A 282 5.87 37.30 5.92
N GLY A 283 6.56 37.16 4.79
CA GLY A 283 5.98 36.46 3.63
C GLY A 283 7.06 35.84 2.76
N ILE A 284 6.69 34.78 2.05
CA ILE A 284 7.56 34.00 1.17
C ILE A 284 6.88 33.74 -0.16
N TRP A 285 7.57 34.05 -1.25
CA TRP A 285 7.03 33.86 -2.60
C TRP A 285 8.09 33.25 -3.50
N PHE A 286 7.73 32.19 -4.24
CA PHE A 286 8.63 31.45 -5.13
C PHE A 286 8.80 32.16 -6.48
N VAL A 287 9.25 33.41 -6.39
CA VAL A 287 9.44 34.35 -7.50
C VAL A 287 10.81 35.00 -7.42
N ASP A 288 11.23 35.63 -8.52
CA ASP A 288 12.37 36.54 -8.51
C ASP A 288 11.97 37.95 -7.99
N PRO A 289 12.92 38.87 -7.75
CA PRO A 289 12.61 40.22 -7.29
C PRO A 289 11.75 41.05 -8.25
N ALA A 290 11.62 40.64 -9.51
CA ALA A 290 10.73 41.25 -10.49
C ALA A 290 9.32 40.63 -10.49
N GLY A 291 9.06 39.64 -9.64
CA GLY A 291 7.79 38.91 -9.56
C GLY A 291 7.63 37.83 -10.62
N THR A 292 8.70 37.44 -11.31
CA THR A 292 8.70 36.37 -12.31
C THR A 292 8.80 35.00 -11.64
N GLU A 293 8.32 33.95 -12.30
CA GLU A 293 8.46 32.57 -11.82
C GLU A 293 9.92 32.24 -11.49
N ALA A 294 10.15 31.69 -10.29
CA ALA A 294 11.44 31.19 -9.87
C ALA A 294 11.37 29.74 -9.33
N LEU A 295 10.36 28.99 -9.77
CA LEU A 295 10.10 27.62 -9.37
C LEU A 295 10.07 26.70 -10.59
N MET A 296 11.16 25.99 -10.83
CA MET A 296 11.29 25.01 -11.90
C MET A 296 11.11 23.60 -11.32
N ILE A 297 9.96 23.00 -11.60
CA ILE A 297 9.57 21.68 -11.08
C ILE A 297 9.03 20.80 -12.22
N PRO A 298 9.29 19.48 -12.21
CA PRO A 298 8.67 18.55 -13.16
C PRO A 298 7.15 18.56 -13.07
N THR A 299 6.47 18.21 -14.16
CA THR A 299 5.03 17.90 -14.09
C THR A 299 4.82 16.59 -13.36
N LEU A 300 3.93 16.60 -12.36
CA LEU A 300 3.54 15.40 -11.63
C LEU A 300 2.41 14.65 -12.36
N PRO A 301 2.40 13.31 -12.32
CA PRO A 301 1.25 12.53 -12.75
C PRO A 301 0.03 12.76 -11.84
N THR A 302 -1.14 12.28 -12.26
CA THR A 302 -2.32 12.17 -11.40
C THR A 302 -1.98 11.40 -10.12
N GLY A 303 -2.69 11.66 -9.03
CA GLY A 303 -2.40 11.07 -7.71
C GLY A 303 -1.34 11.83 -6.92
N TRP A 304 -0.77 12.91 -7.47
CA TRP A 304 0.25 13.71 -6.81
C TRP A 304 0.04 15.22 -7.00
N ILE A 305 0.54 16.00 -6.05
CA ILE A 305 0.56 17.47 -6.07
C ILE A 305 1.80 17.99 -5.32
N TYR A 306 2.25 19.22 -5.61
CA TYR A 306 3.28 19.86 -4.80
C TYR A 306 2.65 20.64 -3.65
N GLU A 307 3.37 20.74 -2.54
CA GLU A 307 3.00 21.60 -1.42
C GLU A 307 4.22 22.35 -0.88
N GLY A 308 4.04 23.64 -0.60
CA GLY A 308 5.05 24.46 0.03
C GLY A 308 4.90 24.42 1.55
N TRP A 309 6.01 24.49 2.27
CA TRP A 309 6.03 24.38 3.73
C TRP A 309 6.99 25.36 4.37
N VAL A 310 6.57 25.95 5.49
CA VAL A 310 7.42 26.64 6.46
C VAL A 310 7.45 25.82 7.75
N VAL A 311 8.65 25.56 8.29
CA VAL A 311 8.83 24.81 9.54
C VAL A 311 9.32 25.74 10.63
N ASN A 312 8.52 25.86 11.69
CA ASN A 312 8.79 26.65 12.88
C ASN A 312 8.84 25.74 14.12
N GLY A 313 10.03 25.30 14.48
CA GLY A 313 10.21 24.32 15.56
C GLY A 313 9.51 23.00 15.21
N SER A 314 8.52 22.61 16.03
CA SER A 314 7.68 21.43 15.79
C SER A 314 6.46 21.70 14.90
N SER A 315 6.15 22.97 14.62
CA SER A 315 5.01 23.34 13.78
C SER A 315 5.42 23.35 12.31
N VAL A 316 4.67 22.66 11.48
CA VAL A 316 4.76 22.70 10.02
C VAL A 316 3.54 23.43 9.50
N ILE A 317 3.75 24.42 8.65
CA ILE A 317 2.69 25.27 8.12
C ILE A 317 2.75 25.17 6.60
N SER A 318 1.67 24.71 6.01
CA SER A 318 1.50 24.72 4.55
C SER A 318 1.50 26.16 4.05
N THR A 319 2.12 26.38 2.90
CA THR A 319 2.03 27.63 2.11
C THR A 319 1.20 27.42 0.85
N GLY A 320 0.33 26.40 0.84
CA GLY A 320 -0.51 26.09 -0.30
C GLY A 320 0.00 24.96 -1.20
N ARG A 321 -0.97 24.33 -1.87
CA ARG A 321 -0.80 23.22 -2.82
C ARG A 321 -0.84 23.73 -4.25
N PHE A 322 0.05 23.25 -5.11
CA PHE A 322 0.16 23.72 -6.50
C PHE A 322 0.62 22.62 -7.45
N ARG A 323 0.33 22.81 -8.75
CA ARG A 323 0.76 21.90 -9.83
C ARG A 323 1.87 22.47 -10.71
N SER A 324 2.17 23.76 -10.56
CA SER A 324 3.09 24.48 -11.42
C SER A 324 3.71 25.66 -10.67
N GLY A 325 4.91 26.09 -11.10
CA GLY A 325 5.52 27.34 -10.66
C GLY A 325 4.81 28.60 -11.19
N VAL A 326 3.90 28.44 -12.16
CA VAL A 326 3.02 29.50 -12.64
C VAL A 326 1.58 29.32 -12.14
N GLY A 327 0.94 30.44 -11.77
CA GLY A 327 -0.40 30.43 -11.18
C GLY A 327 -0.37 30.43 -9.65
N ALA A 328 -1.48 30.82 -9.04
CA ALA A 328 -1.63 30.74 -7.59
C ALA A 328 -1.68 29.28 -7.13
N ASP A 329 -1.23 29.03 -5.91
CA ASP A 329 -1.52 27.81 -5.16
C ASP A 329 -2.99 27.79 -4.67
N SER A 330 -3.33 26.76 -3.89
CA SER A 330 -4.69 26.47 -3.44
C SER A 330 -5.33 27.54 -2.55
N ASP A 331 -4.53 28.35 -1.87
CA ASP A 331 -4.97 29.33 -0.87
C ASP A 331 -4.46 30.76 -1.13
N GLY A 332 -3.73 30.99 -2.23
CA GLY A 332 -3.35 32.33 -2.69
C GLY A 332 -2.36 32.98 -1.74
N ALA A 333 -2.69 34.15 -1.18
CA ALA A 333 -1.79 34.78 -0.19
C ALA A 333 -1.79 34.07 1.17
N GLY A 334 -2.62 33.03 1.34
CA GLY A 334 -2.78 32.27 2.57
C GLY A 334 -3.74 32.88 3.59
N PRO A 335 -4.12 32.12 4.63
CA PRO A 335 -5.15 32.50 5.61
C PRO A 335 -4.74 33.64 6.55
N THR A 336 -3.45 33.92 6.67
CA THR A 336 -2.88 34.94 7.57
C THR A 336 -2.42 36.19 6.82
N ALA A 337 -2.79 36.32 5.54
CA ALA A 337 -2.48 37.45 4.67
C ALA A 337 -3.13 38.77 5.12
N GLY A 338 -2.61 39.87 4.57
CA GLY A 338 -3.20 41.19 4.65
C GLY A 338 -4.34 41.41 3.65
N PRO A 339 -4.92 42.62 3.59
CA PRO A 339 -6.12 42.91 2.80
C PRO A 339 -5.86 43.08 1.29
N LEU A 340 -4.61 43.18 0.84
CA LEU A 340 -4.26 43.34 -0.56
C LEU A 340 -4.10 41.98 -1.25
N PRO A 341 -4.29 41.88 -2.58
CA PRO A 341 -4.07 40.63 -3.29
C PRO A 341 -2.59 40.24 -3.33
N GLY A 342 -2.31 38.95 -3.18
CA GLY A 342 -0.99 38.38 -3.43
C GLY A 342 -0.72 38.09 -4.93
N PRO A 343 0.54 37.77 -5.29
CA PRO A 343 0.91 37.27 -6.61
C PRO A 343 0.10 36.06 -7.04
N MET A 344 -0.13 35.93 -8.35
CA MET A 344 -0.63 34.69 -8.97
C MET A 344 0.51 33.67 -9.13
N ARG A 345 1.20 33.36 -8.03
CA ARG A 345 2.36 32.48 -7.92
C ARG A 345 2.29 31.72 -6.60
N PRO A 346 2.95 30.55 -6.45
CA PRO A 346 3.00 29.90 -5.16
C PRO A 346 3.72 30.75 -4.10
N GLY A 347 3.18 30.81 -2.90
CA GLY A 347 3.71 31.62 -1.80
C GLY A 347 2.63 32.07 -0.82
N GLN A 348 3.05 32.60 0.33
CA GLN A 348 2.11 32.99 1.39
C GLN A 348 2.68 34.14 2.24
N ASP A 349 1.76 34.99 2.71
CA ASP A 349 2.01 36.00 3.74
C ASP A 349 1.53 35.52 5.12
N PHE A 350 2.27 35.92 6.15
CA PHE A 350 2.10 35.57 7.57
C PHE A 350 1.98 36.84 8.42
N ILE A 351 0.99 37.68 8.10
CA ILE A 351 0.83 39.01 8.69
C ILE A 351 -0.01 38.98 9.98
N ASN A 352 -1.04 38.14 10.07
CA ASN A 352 -1.94 38.11 11.21
C ASN A 352 -2.32 36.70 11.69
N PRO A 353 -1.77 36.22 12.83
CA PRO A 353 -0.73 36.88 13.63
C PRO A 353 0.61 36.94 12.88
N PRO A 354 1.45 37.96 13.17
CA PRO A 354 2.71 38.13 12.47
C PRO A 354 3.70 37.00 12.83
N MET A 355 4.29 36.37 11.82
CA MET A 355 5.33 35.36 11.98
C MET A 355 6.55 35.66 11.11
N SER A 356 7.66 35.99 11.77
CA SER A 356 8.93 36.18 11.07
C SER A 356 9.45 34.84 10.54
N LEU A 357 9.82 34.83 9.26
CA LEU A 357 10.40 33.67 8.58
C LEU A 357 11.90 33.52 8.80
N ILE A 358 12.60 34.56 9.26
CA ILE A 358 14.05 34.51 9.51
C ILE A 358 14.40 33.39 10.49
N GLY A 359 15.35 32.55 10.09
CA GLY A 359 15.80 31.41 10.88
C GLY A 359 14.93 30.15 10.77
N LEU A 360 13.79 30.22 10.07
CA LEU A 360 12.92 29.08 9.82
C LEU A 360 13.44 28.22 8.67
N ARG A 361 12.83 27.04 8.47
CA ARG A 361 13.11 26.17 7.32
C ARG A 361 11.98 26.27 6.31
N VAL A 362 12.32 26.07 5.04
CA VAL A 362 11.35 26.02 3.94
C VAL A 362 11.51 24.70 3.20
N ALA A 363 10.42 24.13 2.71
CA ALA A 363 10.48 22.96 1.85
C ALA A 363 9.41 23.03 0.76
N ILE A 364 9.68 22.37 -0.35
CA ILE A 364 8.66 21.96 -1.31
C ILE A 364 8.67 20.44 -1.34
N THR A 365 7.50 19.85 -1.13
CA THR A 365 7.28 18.40 -1.09
C THR A 365 6.40 17.96 -2.24
N VAL A 366 6.41 16.66 -2.50
CA VAL A 366 5.50 15.97 -3.41
C VAL A 366 4.55 15.15 -2.55
N GLU A 367 3.30 15.58 -2.49
CA GLU A 367 2.26 15.03 -1.62
C GLU A 367 1.35 14.08 -2.41
N PRO A 368 0.91 12.96 -1.81
CA PRO A 368 -0.13 12.12 -2.41
C PRO A 368 -1.43 12.92 -2.58
N GLU A 369 -2.26 12.54 -3.55
CA GLU A 369 -3.57 13.16 -3.79
C GLU A 369 -4.60 12.05 -4.03
N PRO A 370 -5.49 11.76 -3.06
CA PRO A 370 -5.74 12.49 -1.81
C PRO A 370 -4.65 12.29 -0.73
N ASP A 371 -4.43 13.33 0.08
CA ASP A 371 -3.56 13.30 1.27
C ASP A 371 -4.40 13.27 2.56
N ASP A 372 -4.02 12.44 3.54
CA ASP A 372 -4.61 12.42 4.88
C ASP A 372 -3.65 12.89 5.98
N ALA A 373 -2.41 13.24 5.62
CA ALA A 373 -1.40 13.67 6.56
C ALA A 373 -1.39 15.19 6.72
N ALA A 374 -1.29 15.67 7.97
CA ALA A 374 -1.07 17.09 8.26
C ALA A 374 0.41 17.50 8.16
N ALA A 375 1.31 16.52 8.01
CA ALA A 375 2.75 16.74 8.00
C ALA A 375 3.30 16.50 6.58
N PRO A 376 4.34 17.24 6.16
CA PRO A 376 4.90 17.11 4.82
C PRO A 376 5.36 15.69 4.51
N PHE A 377 4.98 15.16 3.34
CA PHE A 377 5.39 13.84 2.91
C PHE A 377 6.92 13.74 2.72
N ALA A 378 7.43 12.52 2.68
CA ALA A 378 8.87 12.28 2.74
C ALA A 378 9.61 12.75 1.48
N ILE A 379 8.95 12.78 0.33
CA ILE A 379 9.54 13.22 -0.94
C ILE A 379 9.62 14.75 -0.94
N ARG A 380 10.81 15.27 -0.63
CA ARG A 380 11.12 16.71 -0.52
C ARG A 380 12.24 17.10 -1.47
N PRO A 381 11.95 17.34 -2.77
CA PRO A 381 12.99 17.63 -3.75
C PRO A 381 13.73 18.94 -3.47
N LEU A 382 13.13 19.90 -2.78
CA LEU A 382 13.69 21.23 -2.58
C LEU A 382 13.54 21.65 -1.10
N THR A 383 14.64 22.09 -0.48
CA THR A 383 14.64 22.55 0.91
C THR A 383 15.56 23.75 1.13
N ASP A 384 15.18 24.62 2.06
CA ASP A 384 16.06 25.60 2.69
C ASP A 384 16.13 25.30 4.19
N ALA A 385 17.35 25.11 4.69
CA ALA A 385 17.59 24.79 6.09
C ALA A 385 17.52 26.02 7.00
N THR A 386 17.65 27.23 6.47
CA THR A 386 17.63 28.48 7.27
C THR A 386 17.36 29.67 6.36
N VAL A 387 16.16 30.24 6.47
CA VAL A 387 15.85 31.53 5.83
C VAL A 387 16.75 32.63 6.39
N GLU A 388 17.56 33.25 5.55
CA GLU A 388 18.50 34.28 5.98
C GLU A 388 17.89 35.68 6.08
N ALA A 389 18.44 36.48 7.00
CA ALA A 389 18.15 37.90 7.12
C ALA A 389 18.86 38.69 6.01
N VAL A 390 18.25 38.73 4.83
CA VAL A 390 18.73 39.49 3.66
C VAL A 390 17.93 40.78 3.48
N ALA A 391 18.57 41.81 2.92
CA ALA A 391 17.88 43.05 2.56
C ALA A 391 16.92 42.79 1.39
N ALA A 392 15.61 42.82 1.66
CA ALA A 392 14.58 42.55 0.66
C ALA A 392 14.45 43.70 -0.37
N PRO A 393 14.10 43.41 -1.64
CA PRO A 393 13.89 42.07 -2.19
C PRO A 393 15.22 41.45 -2.64
N ALA A 394 15.66 40.42 -1.93
CA ALA A 394 16.83 39.63 -2.28
C ALA A 394 16.41 38.17 -2.41
N THR A 395 17.00 37.50 -3.39
CA THR A 395 16.69 36.12 -3.71
C THR A 395 17.44 35.15 -2.80
N GLN A 396 16.73 34.17 -2.28
CA GLN A 396 17.26 33.00 -1.58
C GLN A 396 16.97 31.74 -2.41
N THR A 397 17.71 30.65 -2.17
CA THR A 397 17.67 29.45 -3.03
C THR A 397 17.38 28.21 -2.20
N LEU A 398 16.40 27.41 -2.61
CA LEU A 398 16.20 26.08 -2.04
C LEU A 398 17.22 25.13 -2.66
N ALA A 399 17.95 24.41 -1.82
CA ALA A 399 18.83 23.33 -2.23
C ALA A 399 18.02 22.16 -2.77
N ASN A 400 18.47 21.57 -3.89
CA ASN A 400 17.92 20.33 -4.39
C ASN A 400 18.41 19.16 -3.53
N THR A 401 17.47 18.43 -2.92
CA THR A 401 17.71 17.30 -2.01
C THR A 401 17.15 15.98 -2.55
N SER A 402 16.88 15.89 -3.86
CA SER A 402 16.25 14.71 -4.48
C SER A 402 17.10 13.44 -4.51
N SER A 403 18.37 13.52 -4.09
CA SER A 403 19.22 12.35 -3.88
C SER A 403 18.68 11.42 -2.79
N VAL A 404 17.93 11.95 -1.82
CA VAL A 404 17.23 11.18 -0.79
C VAL A 404 15.80 10.95 -1.26
N ARG A 405 15.55 9.78 -1.87
CA ARG A 405 14.25 9.39 -2.40
C ARG A 405 13.99 7.89 -2.22
N PRO A 406 12.72 7.46 -2.24
CA PRO A 406 12.40 6.05 -2.21
C PRO A 406 13.01 5.34 -3.43
N SER A 407 13.50 4.13 -3.20
CA SER A 407 13.92 3.20 -4.26
C SER A 407 13.75 1.78 -3.79
N GLY A 408 13.82 0.82 -4.70
CA GLY A 408 13.88 -0.58 -4.30
C GLY A 408 14.43 -1.51 -5.37
N ALA A 409 14.46 -2.78 -5.03
CA ALA A 409 14.74 -3.89 -5.93
C ALA A 409 13.64 -4.95 -5.76
N ILE A 410 13.34 -5.62 -6.85
CA ILE A 410 12.38 -6.72 -6.91
C ILE A 410 13.08 -7.94 -7.51
N THR A 411 12.84 -9.10 -6.91
CA THR A 411 13.22 -10.40 -7.49
C THR A 411 12.05 -11.37 -7.37
N LEU A 412 11.76 -12.08 -8.45
CA LEU A 412 10.72 -13.10 -8.54
C LEU A 412 11.39 -14.45 -8.86
N HIS A 413 11.49 -15.32 -7.85
CA HIS A 413 12.17 -16.61 -7.92
C HIS A 413 11.34 -17.69 -8.60
#